data_AF-A0A2D6MV81-F1
#
_entry.id   AF-A0A2D6MV81-F1
#
_cell.length_a   1.000
_cell.length_b   1.000
_cell.length_c   1.000
_cell.angle_alpha   90.00
_cell.angle_beta   90.00
_cell.angle_gamma   90.00
#
_symmetry.space_group_name_H-M   'P 1'
#
loop_
_entity.id
_entity.type
_entity.pdbx_description
1 polymer ?
#
loop_
_entity_poly.entity_id
_entity_poly.type
_entity_poly.pdbx_seq_one_letter_code
_entity_poly.pdbx_strand_id
1 'polypeptide(L)'
;MFSRRLGRPSAGQTCTRVLTHMPCVLAAAGLLCSVDTATAGPFADAGHPVGDMAAWATSVHEIVRGPMDIAQPGLGDTSFGSGTNVLGAATADPNDTLSLGDGGSVTLYFESGLSNGPADDFAIFENGFYDLNGLFAELAYVEVASNGSDFARFDADALNPFAVDSFDSLDPTDYHGLAGRHPAGLGTGFDLADLSQDPLVLTGVVDLTNVRFVRVIDVIGDGSTLDGGGNAIYDPYATTFAGGGFDLEAIGVIHVPEPAIWLGLAVGAFALTVSHRSRSLRSPTCGLSRPAITIAALLAFCAIASPVAALTATFDDLGLGPNSILNGSTLAGGYETGSLFFQNDYNATYDSFTGFAASTTTDNTTPGYGNQFSNITGSGAAGSAGFGVAYLTGSIVFPSEHAVRGAEFTNTTYAALSMRDGDAFAKQFGGATGDDPDFFRVLIEGFDDLGNSTGVVPLLLADYRFADNSLDYLVEDWIFQDLTSLGAVRELRFSFDSSDVGSFGINTPQYFAIDNLVTIPEPNAVLLLGLGLAGLTYRQRNAR
;
A
#
# COMPACT_ATOMS: atom_id res chain seq x y z
N MET A 1 -17.36 -34.16 61.90
CA MET A 1 -18.01 -34.15 63.23
C MET A 1 -17.47 -32.96 64.01
N PHE A 2 -18.37 -32.03 64.42
CA PHE A 2 -18.25 -30.98 65.46
C PHE A 2 -17.03 -30.02 65.45
N SER A 3 -17.12 -28.71 65.68
CA SER A 3 -18.23 -27.79 65.95
C SER A 3 -17.69 -26.35 66.02
N ARG A 4 -18.39 -25.46 65.31
CA ARG A 4 -18.77 -24.07 65.62
C ARG A 4 -18.13 -23.31 66.81
N ARG A 5 -17.80 -22.04 66.48
CA ARG A 5 -18.18 -20.75 67.15
C ARG A 5 -17.49 -20.42 68.50
N LEU A 6 -17.21 -19.18 68.91
CA LEU A 6 -17.71 -17.81 68.65
C LEU A 6 -16.73 -16.81 69.35
N GLY A 7 -16.69 -15.53 68.95
CA GLY A 7 -16.33 -14.44 69.88
C GLY A 7 -15.44 -13.29 69.36
N ARG A 8 -16.06 -12.22 68.85
CA ARG A 8 -15.58 -10.80 68.98
C ARG A 8 -16.11 -10.24 70.34
N PRO A 9 -15.74 -9.05 70.90
CA PRO A 9 -15.23 -7.82 70.24
C PRO A 9 -14.24 -6.88 71.02
N SER A 10 -13.65 -5.93 70.25
CA SER A 10 -13.42 -4.47 70.49
C SER A 10 -12.71 -3.83 71.72
N ALA A 11 -12.09 -2.68 71.39
CA ALA A 11 -11.60 -1.54 72.21
C ALA A 11 -10.13 -1.67 72.71
N GLY A 12 -9.22 -0.70 72.59
CA GLY A 12 -9.30 0.71 72.20
C GLY A 12 -8.48 1.57 73.19
N GLN A 13 -7.52 2.36 72.64
CA GLN A 13 -6.85 3.54 73.22
C GLN A 13 -5.65 3.39 74.21
N THR A 14 -4.49 3.95 73.80
CA THR A 14 -3.72 5.11 74.38
C THR A 14 -2.22 4.96 74.01
N CYS A 15 -1.60 5.77 73.11
CA CYS A 15 -1.00 7.12 73.27
C CYS A 15 -0.01 7.23 74.46
N THR A 16 1.23 7.75 74.42
CA THR A 16 2.04 8.55 73.46
C THR A 16 3.47 8.70 74.05
N ARG A 17 4.54 8.85 73.21
CA ARG A 17 5.64 9.87 73.28
C ARG A 17 6.87 9.38 72.48
N VAL A 18 7.19 9.98 71.32
CA VAL A 18 7.83 11.28 71.02
C VAL A 18 9.36 11.23 71.10
N LEU A 19 10.02 11.49 69.96
CA LEU A 19 11.18 12.37 69.67
C LEU A 19 11.73 11.93 68.28
N THR A 20 12.16 12.73 67.29
CA THR A 20 12.23 14.17 66.96
C THR A 20 12.77 14.28 65.52
N HIS A 21 12.30 15.28 64.76
CA HIS A 21 12.90 16.03 63.63
C HIS A 21 13.32 15.37 62.29
N MET A 22 12.59 15.71 61.22
CA MET A 22 13.12 16.20 59.93
C MET A 22 12.19 17.29 59.36
N PRO A 23 12.70 18.25 58.55
CA PRO A 23 12.07 19.56 58.35
C PRO A 23 11.03 19.61 57.22
N CYS A 24 10.06 20.51 57.38
CA CYS A 24 9.05 20.90 56.39
C CYS A 24 9.65 21.70 55.23
N VAL A 25 9.20 21.43 54.00
CA VAL A 25 9.06 22.41 52.93
C VAL A 25 7.61 22.34 52.43
N LEU A 26 6.99 23.52 52.32
CA LEU A 26 5.61 23.78 51.94
C LEU A 26 5.22 23.09 50.62
N ALA A 27 4.11 22.36 50.62
CA ALA A 27 3.37 22.02 49.40
C ALA A 27 2.27 23.08 49.20
N ALA A 28 2.46 23.94 48.19
CA ALA A 28 1.42 24.83 47.71
C ALA A 28 0.39 24.01 46.91
N ALA A 29 -0.88 24.14 47.29
CA ALA A 29 -2.00 23.58 46.55
C ALA A 29 -2.17 24.36 45.23
N GLY A 30 -1.73 23.75 44.13
CA GLY A 30 -2.10 24.16 42.78
C GLY A 30 -3.44 23.53 42.42
N LEU A 31 -4.47 24.36 42.31
CA LEU A 31 -5.72 24.03 41.65
C LEU A 31 -5.38 23.80 40.17
N LEU A 32 -5.18 22.55 39.77
CA LEU A 32 -5.12 22.18 38.36
C LEU A 32 -6.53 22.33 37.80
N CYS A 33 -6.79 23.44 37.10
CA CYS A 33 -7.78 23.41 36.04
C CYS A 33 -7.28 22.38 35.03
N SER A 34 -7.94 21.23 34.95
CA SER A 34 -7.91 20.41 33.75
C SER A 34 -8.51 21.27 32.65
N VAL A 35 -7.65 21.87 31.84
CA VAL A 35 -7.99 22.10 30.45
C VAL A 35 -8.19 20.70 29.88
N ASP A 36 -9.43 20.32 29.62
CA ASP A 36 -9.73 19.21 28.74
C ASP A 36 -9.11 19.59 27.40
N THR A 37 -7.91 19.07 27.14
CA THR A 37 -7.37 19.03 25.79
C THR A 37 -8.34 18.16 25.02
N ALA A 38 -9.10 18.76 24.09
CA ALA A 38 -9.83 18.00 23.08
C ALA A 38 -8.85 16.94 22.55
N THR A 39 -9.15 15.69 22.88
CA THR A 39 -8.33 14.57 22.45
C THR A 39 -8.85 14.25 21.08
N ALA A 40 -8.01 14.39 20.06
CA ALA A 40 -8.35 13.94 18.71
C ALA A 40 -9.00 12.55 18.78
N GLY A 41 -10.10 12.38 18.06
CA GLY A 41 -10.81 11.12 17.96
C GLY A 41 -9.92 9.99 17.42
N PRO A 42 -10.38 8.73 17.55
CA PRO A 42 -9.55 7.56 17.24
C PRO A 42 -9.35 7.34 15.73
N PHE A 43 -10.08 8.06 14.88
CA PHE A 43 -10.16 7.82 13.44
C PHE A 43 -9.16 8.68 12.67
N ALA A 44 -7.88 8.60 13.01
CA ALA A 44 -6.85 9.32 12.26
C ALA A 44 -6.37 8.47 11.07
N ASP A 45 -6.48 9.02 9.86
CA ASP A 45 -5.86 8.49 8.64
C ASP A 45 -5.29 9.65 7.79
N ALA A 46 -4.49 9.32 6.78
CA ALA A 46 -3.74 10.31 6.00
C ALA A 46 -4.49 10.81 4.75
N GLY A 47 -5.60 10.17 4.39
CA GLY A 47 -6.26 10.33 3.11
C GLY A 47 -5.44 9.80 1.94
N HIS A 48 -6.06 9.76 0.78
CA HIS A 48 -5.46 9.24 -0.45
C HIS A 48 -5.18 10.35 -1.47
N PRO A 49 -3.93 10.56 -1.91
CA PRO A 49 -3.66 11.44 -3.03
C PRO A 49 -4.23 10.89 -4.35
N VAL A 50 -4.41 11.78 -5.32
CA VAL A 50 -4.82 11.46 -6.71
C VAL A 50 -3.95 10.34 -7.32
N GLY A 51 -2.67 10.27 -6.95
CA GLY A 51 -1.72 9.26 -7.45
C GLY A 51 -2.01 7.81 -7.01
N ASP A 52 -2.83 7.62 -5.97
CA ASP A 52 -3.23 6.30 -5.49
C ASP A 52 -4.35 5.68 -6.35
N MET A 53 -5.02 6.49 -7.19
CA MET A 53 -6.22 6.07 -7.92
C MET A 53 -5.84 5.42 -9.26
N ALA A 54 -6.21 4.15 -9.43
CA ALA A 54 -6.08 3.39 -10.66
C ALA A 54 -7.13 3.74 -11.73
N ALA A 55 -8.31 4.22 -11.31
CA ALA A 55 -9.38 4.64 -12.23
C ALA A 55 -10.28 5.71 -11.60
N TRP A 56 -11.21 6.25 -12.39
CA TRP A 56 -12.10 7.33 -11.98
C TRP A 56 -13.53 7.08 -12.44
N ALA A 57 -14.49 7.77 -11.84
CA ALA A 57 -15.87 7.78 -12.32
C ALA A 57 -15.94 8.16 -13.81
N THR A 58 -16.69 7.38 -14.57
CA THR A 58 -16.76 7.49 -16.04
C THR A 58 -18.05 8.13 -16.54
N SER A 59 -19.13 8.01 -15.78
CA SER A 59 -20.38 8.71 -16.07
C SER A 59 -21.22 8.93 -14.82
N VAL A 60 -22.11 9.91 -14.89
CA VAL A 60 -23.12 10.15 -13.87
C VAL A 60 -24.32 9.26 -14.14
N HIS A 61 -24.72 8.47 -13.14
CA HIS A 61 -25.93 7.67 -13.19
C HIS A 61 -27.16 8.49 -12.80
N GLU A 62 -27.07 9.24 -11.70
CA GLU A 62 -28.17 10.05 -11.16
C GLU A 62 -27.61 11.22 -10.33
N ILE A 63 -28.28 12.38 -10.38
CA ILE A 63 -28.06 13.52 -9.48
C ILE A 63 -29.41 13.96 -8.93
N VAL A 64 -29.50 14.12 -7.63
CA VAL A 64 -30.65 14.69 -6.91
C VAL A 64 -30.11 15.81 -6.02
N ARG A 65 -30.37 17.07 -6.40
CA ARG A 65 -29.96 18.23 -5.58
C ARG A 65 -30.89 18.36 -4.38
N GLY A 66 -30.29 18.66 -3.22
CA GLY A 66 -30.98 19.07 -2.01
C GLY A 66 -31.24 20.59 -1.97
N PRO A 67 -32.13 21.06 -1.08
CA PRO A 67 -32.31 22.48 -0.79
C PRO A 67 -31.02 23.12 -0.28
N MET A 68 -30.86 24.43 -0.49
CA MET A 68 -29.77 25.20 0.15
C MET A 68 -29.90 25.26 1.68
N ASP A 69 -31.13 25.06 2.18
CA ASP A 69 -31.45 24.93 3.60
C ASP A 69 -32.74 24.13 3.72
N ILE A 70 -32.69 22.94 4.30
CA ILE A 70 -33.86 22.07 4.49
C ILE A 70 -34.91 22.68 5.41
N ALA A 71 -34.51 23.58 6.33
CA ALA A 71 -35.42 24.35 7.16
C ALA A 71 -36.10 25.49 6.39
N GLN A 72 -35.56 25.88 5.23
CA GLN A 72 -36.07 26.96 4.37
C GLN A 72 -36.17 26.56 2.89
N PRO A 73 -37.01 25.57 2.52
CA PRO A 73 -37.10 25.05 1.15
C PRO A 73 -37.55 26.10 0.12
N GLY A 74 -38.07 27.26 0.56
CA GLY A 74 -38.39 28.40 -0.30
C GLY A 74 -37.17 29.09 -0.93
N LEU A 75 -35.95 28.81 -0.45
CA LEU A 75 -34.70 29.29 -1.04
C LEU A 75 -34.33 28.55 -2.34
N GLY A 76 -34.91 27.36 -2.57
CA GLY A 76 -34.61 26.50 -3.69
C GLY A 76 -33.42 25.57 -3.44
N ASP A 77 -33.10 24.80 -4.48
CA ASP A 77 -32.04 23.77 -4.44
C ASP A 77 -30.67 24.37 -4.75
N THR A 78 -29.62 23.68 -4.31
CA THR A 78 -28.25 24.00 -4.70
C THR A 78 -28.06 23.87 -6.21
N SER A 79 -27.12 24.64 -6.75
CA SER A 79 -26.96 24.79 -8.20
C SER A 79 -25.51 24.98 -8.66
N PHE A 80 -24.55 24.97 -7.74
CA PHE A 80 -23.13 25.07 -8.07
C PHE A 80 -22.62 23.78 -8.71
N GLY A 81 -21.79 23.88 -9.74
CA GLY A 81 -21.25 22.72 -10.43
C GLY A 81 -22.25 21.95 -11.29
N SER A 82 -21.76 20.90 -11.93
CA SER A 82 -22.52 20.03 -12.83
C SER A 82 -21.97 18.60 -12.79
N GLY A 83 -22.74 17.66 -13.32
CA GLY A 83 -22.33 16.25 -13.31
C GLY A 83 -21.01 15.96 -14.04
N THR A 84 -20.53 16.85 -14.91
CA THR A 84 -19.22 16.65 -15.57
C THR A 84 -18.03 17.02 -14.69
N ASN A 85 -18.23 17.81 -13.64
CA ASN A 85 -17.15 18.18 -12.71
C ASN A 85 -16.67 16.97 -11.89
N VAL A 86 -17.57 16.01 -11.64
CA VAL A 86 -17.28 14.81 -10.83
C VAL A 86 -16.82 13.60 -11.65
N LEU A 87 -16.36 13.83 -12.88
CA LEU A 87 -15.86 12.79 -13.77
C LEU A 87 -14.37 12.99 -14.04
N GLY A 88 -13.60 11.91 -13.96
CA GLY A 88 -12.15 11.97 -14.08
C GLY A 88 -11.45 12.31 -12.75
N ALA A 89 -10.19 12.72 -12.85
CA ALA A 89 -9.33 12.94 -11.70
C ALA A 89 -9.66 14.24 -10.96
N ALA A 90 -9.58 14.19 -9.63
CA ALA A 90 -9.59 15.38 -8.79
C ALA A 90 -8.47 16.36 -9.20
N THR A 91 -8.78 17.64 -9.14
CA THR A 91 -7.92 18.75 -9.58
C THR A 91 -7.41 19.61 -8.41
N ALA A 92 -8.00 19.45 -7.23
CA ALA A 92 -7.91 20.34 -6.08
C ALA A 92 -8.35 21.79 -6.38
N ASP A 93 -9.15 22.01 -7.42
CA ASP A 93 -9.77 23.32 -7.71
C ASP A 93 -11.14 23.39 -7.03
N PRO A 94 -11.37 24.30 -6.07
CA PRO A 94 -12.66 24.43 -5.40
C PRO A 94 -13.79 24.86 -6.35
N ASN A 95 -13.49 25.24 -7.60
CA ASN A 95 -14.49 25.53 -8.62
C ASN A 95 -14.88 24.31 -9.48
N ASP A 96 -14.21 23.17 -9.31
CA ASP A 96 -14.46 21.93 -10.04
C ASP A 96 -15.21 20.90 -9.19
N THR A 97 -16.27 21.34 -8.52
CA THR A 97 -17.07 20.51 -7.61
C THR A 97 -18.53 20.43 -8.05
N LEU A 98 -19.29 19.53 -7.42
CA LEU A 98 -20.73 19.38 -7.50
C LEU A 98 -21.32 19.40 -6.09
N SER A 99 -21.92 20.53 -5.71
CA SER A 99 -22.55 20.68 -4.39
C SER A 99 -23.85 19.88 -4.28
N LEU A 100 -24.02 19.07 -3.25
CA LEU A 100 -25.22 18.23 -3.14
C LEU A 100 -26.40 18.99 -2.52
N GLY A 101 -26.15 19.91 -1.59
CA GLY A 101 -27.18 20.54 -0.76
C GLY A 101 -27.81 19.56 0.24
N ASP A 102 -28.55 20.09 1.21
CA ASP A 102 -29.04 19.33 2.38
C ASP A 102 -29.80 18.04 1.99
N GLY A 103 -29.19 16.89 2.25
CA GLY A 103 -29.74 15.57 1.93
C GLY A 103 -29.79 15.23 0.43
N GLY A 104 -29.10 16.00 -0.41
CA GLY A 104 -28.88 15.72 -1.82
C GLY A 104 -27.99 14.50 -2.04
N SER A 105 -27.98 13.98 -3.26
CA SER A 105 -27.17 12.81 -3.60
C SER A 105 -26.73 12.79 -5.06
N VAL A 106 -25.65 12.06 -5.30
CA VAL A 106 -25.14 11.72 -6.64
C VAL A 106 -24.75 10.27 -6.68
N THR A 107 -25.07 9.59 -7.78
CA THR A 107 -24.63 8.23 -8.08
C THR A 107 -23.74 8.26 -9.31
N LEU A 108 -22.51 7.78 -9.18
CA LEU A 108 -21.52 7.71 -10.25
C LEU A 108 -21.32 6.26 -10.71
N TYR A 109 -21.04 6.08 -12.01
CA TYR A 109 -20.79 4.79 -12.65
C TYR A 109 -19.31 4.63 -13.06
N PHE A 110 -18.80 3.41 -12.86
CA PHE A 110 -17.42 3.04 -13.11
C PHE A 110 -17.33 1.91 -14.15
N GLU A 111 -16.84 2.24 -15.34
CA GLU A 111 -16.65 1.27 -16.42
C GLU A 111 -15.60 0.20 -16.07
N SER A 112 -14.51 0.57 -15.41
CA SER A 112 -13.53 -0.39 -14.85
C SER A 112 -14.15 -1.23 -13.74
N GLY A 113 -14.98 -0.59 -12.92
CA GLY A 113 -15.59 -1.15 -11.71
C GLY A 113 -14.67 -1.01 -10.52
N LEU A 114 -15.18 -1.40 -9.35
CA LEU A 114 -14.45 -1.46 -8.10
C LEU A 114 -14.47 -2.92 -7.61
N SER A 115 -13.36 -3.40 -7.07
CA SER A 115 -13.23 -4.73 -6.49
C SER A 115 -12.57 -4.62 -5.13
N ASN A 116 -13.06 -5.40 -4.17
CA ASN A 116 -12.44 -5.52 -2.86
C ASN A 116 -10.98 -5.99 -2.98
N GLY A 117 -10.06 -5.20 -2.44
CA GLY A 117 -8.64 -5.44 -2.30
C GLY A 117 -8.22 -5.28 -0.83
N PRO A 118 -6.92 -5.12 -0.54
CA PRO A 118 -6.44 -4.83 0.80
C PRO A 118 -6.65 -3.35 1.17
N ALA A 119 -7.21 -3.08 2.34
CA ALA A 119 -7.50 -1.72 2.81
C ALA A 119 -8.46 -0.99 1.83
N ASP A 120 -8.39 0.35 1.80
CA ASP A 120 -9.33 1.14 1.01
C ASP A 120 -9.32 0.79 -0.48
N ASP A 121 -10.51 0.70 -1.07
CA ASP A 121 -10.73 0.27 -2.45
C ASP A 121 -11.08 1.42 -3.38
N PHE A 122 -11.53 2.53 -2.81
CA PHE A 122 -11.82 3.77 -3.51
C PHE A 122 -11.74 4.92 -2.52
N ALA A 123 -11.59 6.14 -3.04
CA ALA A 123 -11.56 7.35 -2.25
C ALA A 123 -12.46 8.44 -2.84
N ILE A 124 -13.05 9.24 -1.96
CA ILE A 124 -13.96 10.35 -2.32
C ILE A 124 -13.29 11.67 -1.98
N PHE A 125 -13.18 12.52 -3.00
CA PHE A 125 -12.54 13.84 -2.93
C PHE A 125 -13.60 14.92 -2.79
N GLU A 126 -13.35 15.85 -1.88
CA GLU A 126 -14.17 17.02 -1.57
C GLU A 126 -13.24 18.25 -1.49
N ASN A 127 -13.79 19.46 -1.41
CA ASN A 127 -13.01 20.71 -1.51
C ASN A 127 -12.59 21.30 -0.16
N GLY A 128 -12.52 20.49 0.88
CA GLY A 128 -12.25 20.93 2.25
C GLY A 128 -10.90 21.62 2.39
N PHE A 129 -10.74 22.39 3.44
CA PHE A 129 -9.47 23.08 3.72
C PHE A 129 -9.27 23.31 5.20
N TYR A 130 -8.01 23.30 5.63
CA TYR A 130 -7.66 23.61 7.00
C TYR A 130 -7.65 25.11 7.24
N ASP A 131 -8.28 25.54 8.34
CA ASP A 131 -8.12 26.87 8.90
C ASP A 131 -7.36 26.80 10.25
N LEU A 132 -7.44 27.84 11.08
CA LEU A 132 -6.78 27.86 12.39
C LEU A 132 -7.47 26.98 13.45
N ASN A 133 -8.70 26.55 13.21
CA ASN A 133 -9.58 25.87 14.15
C ASN A 133 -9.80 24.39 13.80
N GLY A 134 -9.67 24.00 12.52
CA GLY A 134 -9.79 22.61 12.09
C GLY A 134 -9.94 22.46 10.58
N LEU A 135 -10.56 21.36 10.16
CA LEU A 135 -10.95 21.15 8.78
C LEU A 135 -12.32 21.79 8.55
N PHE A 136 -12.42 22.74 7.62
CA PHE A 136 -13.70 23.09 7.04
C PHE A 136 -13.98 22.10 5.90
N ALA A 137 -15.00 21.28 6.07
CA ALA A 137 -15.47 20.32 5.08
C ALA A 137 -16.90 19.88 5.45
N GLU A 138 -17.66 19.50 4.46
CA GLU A 138 -18.98 18.90 4.60
C GLU A 138 -18.89 17.36 4.54
N LEU A 139 -19.77 16.65 5.24
CA LEU A 139 -19.74 15.19 5.35
C LEU A 139 -20.80 14.53 4.47
N ALA A 140 -20.54 13.31 4.04
CA ALA A 140 -21.51 12.53 3.27
C ALA A 140 -21.47 11.03 3.58
N TYR A 141 -22.64 10.39 3.54
CA TYR A 141 -22.74 8.93 3.50
C TYR A 141 -22.26 8.40 2.15
N VAL A 142 -21.78 7.16 2.21
CA VAL A 142 -21.34 6.42 1.04
C VAL A 142 -22.09 5.11 0.94
N GLU A 143 -22.57 4.82 -0.26
CA GLU A 143 -23.19 3.53 -0.60
C GLU A 143 -22.63 2.99 -1.92
N VAL A 144 -22.64 1.67 -2.08
CA VAL A 144 -22.18 1.00 -3.30
C VAL A 144 -23.19 0.00 -3.83
N ALA A 145 -23.23 -0.15 -5.15
CA ALA A 145 -24.07 -1.13 -5.82
C ALA A 145 -23.35 -1.76 -7.02
N SER A 146 -23.68 -3.02 -7.30
CA SER A 146 -23.25 -3.70 -8.55
C SER A 146 -24.23 -3.50 -9.70
N ASN A 147 -25.50 -3.21 -9.39
CA ASN A 147 -26.60 -3.16 -10.37
C ASN A 147 -27.22 -1.78 -10.58
N GLY A 148 -26.83 -0.79 -9.77
CA GLY A 148 -27.33 0.59 -9.84
C GLY A 148 -28.67 0.82 -9.14
N SER A 149 -29.23 -0.17 -8.44
CA SER A 149 -30.51 -0.04 -7.72
C SER A 149 -30.47 -0.45 -6.26
N ASP A 150 -29.69 -1.47 -5.92
CA ASP A 150 -29.62 -2.04 -4.57
C ASP A 150 -28.28 -1.67 -3.93
N PHE A 151 -28.33 -0.72 -3.00
CA PHE A 151 -27.15 -0.08 -2.42
C PHE A 151 -26.89 -0.58 -1.00
N ALA A 152 -25.65 -1.04 -0.76
CA ALA A 152 -25.12 -1.31 0.57
C ALA A 152 -24.40 -0.06 1.09
N ARG A 153 -24.69 0.35 2.32
CA ARG A 153 -24.17 1.58 2.93
C ARG A 153 -23.05 1.26 3.92
N PHE A 154 -22.00 2.08 3.92
CA PHE A 154 -20.96 2.04 4.94
C PHE A 154 -21.50 2.50 6.29
N ASP A 155 -21.19 1.76 7.36
CA ASP A 155 -21.51 2.19 8.72
C ASP A 155 -20.72 3.47 9.03
N ALA A 156 -21.42 4.46 9.57
CA ALA A 156 -20.82 5.72 9.99
C ALA A 156 -20.77 5.81 11.52
N ASP A 157 -19.74 6.46 12.05
CA ASP A 157 -19.61 6.83 13.45
C ASP A 157 -19.37 8.34 13.58
N ALA A 158 -20.03 8.99 14.54
CA ALA A 158 -19.81 10.40 14.87
C ALA A 158 -19.63 10.59 16.38
N LEU A 159 -18.50 11.19 16.77
CA LEU A 159 -18.15 11.43 18.18
C LEU A 159 -18.41 12.86 18.63
N ASN A 160 -18.45 13.83 17.71
CA ASN A 160 -18.74 15.22 18.01
C ASN A 160 -20.23 15.40 18.37
N PRO A 161 -20.57 15.82 19.61
CA PRO A 161 -21.96 15.99 20.03
C PRO A 161 -22.48 17.42 19.84
N PHE A 162 -21.69 18.32 19.26
CA PHE A 162 -21.99 19.75 19.17
C PHE A 162 -22.27 20.17 17.72
N ALA A 163 -23.27 21.03 17.56
CA ALA A 163 -23.54 21.69 16.28
C ALA A 163 -22.33 22.49 15.80
N VAL A 164 -22.12 22.50 14.49
CA VAL A 164 -21.05 23.24 13.81
C VAL A 164 -21.71 24.39 13.04
N ASP A 165 -21.32 25.63 13.36
CA ASP A 165 -21.87 26.81 12.67
C ASP A 165 -21.42 26.82 11.19
N SER A 166 -22.15 27.53 10.32
CA SER A 166 -22.00 27.54 8.85
C SER A 166 -20.60 27.72 8.25
N PHE A 167 -19.64 28.24 9.02
CA PHE A 167 -18.26 28.49 8.59
C PHE A 167 -17.23 28.02 9.62
N ASP A 168 -17.67 27.22 10.60
CA ASP A 168 -16.79 26.62 11.59
C ASP A 168 -16.23 25.31 11.06
N SER A 169 -15.14 24.87 11.69
CA SER A 169 -14.43 23.66 11.32
C SER A 169 -14.79 22.49 12.22
N LEU A 170 -14.62 21.29 11.68
CA LEU A 170 -14.71 20.03 12.38
C LEU A 170 -13.32 19.46 12.69
N ASP A 171 -13.24 18.59 13.71
CA ASP A 171 -12.12 17.68 13.89
C ASP A 171 -12.44 16.41 13.08
N PRO A 172 -11.73 16.15 11.96
CA PRO A 172 -12.06 15.01 11.11
C PRO A 172 -11.93 13.69 11.88
N THR A 173 -11.04 13.61 12.89
CA THR A 173 -10.77 12.39 13.64
C THR A 173 -11.94 11.90 14.50
N ASP A 174 -13.00 12.71 14.65
CA ASP A 174 -14.24 12.37 15.36
C ASP A 174 -15.27 11.60 14.49
N TYR A 175 -15.00 11.42 13.20
CA TYR A 175 -15.96 10.82 12.27
C TYR A 175 -15.37 9.56 11.63
N HIS A 176 -16.15 8.55 11.24
CA HIS A 176 -15.67 7.41 10.45
C HIS A 176 -16.75 6.95 9.49
N GLY A 177 -16.38 6.34 8.35
CA GLY A 177 -17.34 5.86 7.35
C GLY A 177 -18.12 6.97 6.63
N LEU A 178 -17.64 8.21 6.71
CA LEU A 178 -18.19 9.38 6.02
C LEU A 178 -17.13 9.99 5.11
N ALA A 179 -17.54 10.46 3.93
CA ALA A 179 -16.67 11.24 3.05
C ALA A 179 -16.48 12.67 3.61
N GLY A 180 -15.49 13.42 3.09
CA GLY A 180 -15.25 14.81 3.50
C GLY A 180 -14.39 14.97 4.76
N ARG A 181 -13.56 13.97 5.07
CA ARG A 181 -12.64 14.02 6.23
C ARG A 181 -11.25 14.58 5.90
N HIS A 182 -11.05 15.04 4.67
CA HIS A 182 -9.74 15.43 4.15
C HIS A 182 -9.83 16.71 3.32
N PRO A 183 -8.75 17.52 3.26
CA PRO A 183 -8.74 18.71 2.45
C PRO A 183 -8.63 18.40 0.95
N ALA A 184 -8.94 19.39 0.12
CA ALA A 184 -8.82 19.36 -1.34
C ALA A 184 -7.48 18.74 -1.80
N GLY A 185 -7.58 17.80 -2.74
CA GLY A 185 -6.44 17.01 -3.24
C GLY A 185 -6.17 15.70 -2.48
N LEU A 186 -6.85 15.44 -1.36
CA LEU A 186 -6.83 14.17 -0.65
C LEU A 186 -8.25 13.59 -0.54
N GLY A 187 -8.41 12.33 -0.93
CA GLY A 187 -9.66 11.61 -0.86
C GLY A 187 -9.81 10.86 0.47
N THR A 188 -11.04 10.77 0.98
CA THR A 188 -11.37 9.90 2.12
C THR A 188 -11.60 8.48 1.62
N GLY A 189 -10.83 7.52 2.15
CA GLY A 189 -10.82 6.12 1.71
C GLY A 189 -11.97 5.27 2.27
N PHE A 190 -12.33 4.22 1.53
CA PHE A 190 -13.36 3.26 1.88
C PHE A 190 -12.96 1.83 1.48
N ASP A 191 -12.84 0.92 2.45
CA ASP A 191 -12.58 -0.51 2.26
C ASP A 191 -13.89 -1.29 2.07
N LEU A 192 -14.14 -1.86 0.89
CA LEU A 192 -15.35 -2.63 0.60
C LEU A 192 -15.53 -3.82 1.55
N ALA A 193 -14.47 -4.30 2.22
CA ALA A 193 -14.53 -5.39 3.18
C ALA A 193 -15.39 -5.04 4.41
N ASP A 194 -15.55 -3.76 4.72
CA ASP A 194 -16.43 -3.28 5.80
C ASP A 194 -17.89 -3.62 5.51
N LEU A 195 -18.26 -3.76 4.23
CA LEU A 195 -19.60 -4.17 3.81
C LEU A 195 -19.79 -5.69 3.78
N SER A 196 -18.78 -6.49 4.15
CA SER A 196 -18.83 -7.95 4.04
C SER A 196 -19.98 -8.61 4.80
N GLN A 197 -20.54 -7.93 5.80
CA GLN A 197 -21.68 -8.38 6.60
C GLN A 197 -23.02 -7.74 6.19
N ASP A 198 -23.03 -6.84 5.22
CA ASP A 198 -24.26 -6.23 4.73
C ASP A 198 -25.20 -7.31 4.12
N PRO A 199 -26.51 -7.30 4.42
CA PRO A 199 -27.45 -8.29 3.90
C PRO A 199 -27.46 -8.42 2.36
N LEU A 200 -27.24 -7.33 1.62
CA LEU A 200 -27.18 -7.33 0.16
C LEU A 200 -25.90 -7.99 -0.35
N VAL A 201 -24.79 -7.84 0.38
CA VAL A 201 -23.53 -8.55 0.09
C VAL A 201 -23.67 -10.03 0.42
N LEU A 202 -24.20 -10.38 1.58
CA LEU A 202 -24.42 -11.77 2.01
C LEU A 202 -25.37 -12.53 1.08
N THR A 203 -26.32 -11.84 0.45
CA THR A 203 -27.24 -12.42 -0.54
C THR A 203 -26.72 -12.41 -1.97
N GLY A 204 -25.55 -11.78 -2.21
CA GLY A 204 -24.92 -11.65 -3.53
C GLY A 204 -25.62 -10.67 -4.47
N VAL A 205 -26.48 -9.80 -3.94
CA VAL A 205 -27.10 -8.70 -4.71
C VAL A 205 -26.06 -7.62 -4.98
N VAL A 206 -25.23 -7.30 -3.98
CA VAL A 206 -24.02 -6.50 -4.12
C VAL A 206 -22.83 -7.46 -4.18
N ASP A 207 -22.11 -7.44 -5.29
CA ASP A 207 -20.88 -8.20 -5.51
C ASP A 207 -19.69 -7.27 -5.29
N LEU A 208 -19.03 -7.42 -4.14
CA LEU A 208 -17.86 -6.61 -3.77
C LEU A 208 -16.66 -6.81 -4.69
N THR A 209 -16.65 -7.83 -5.55
CA THR A 209 -15.62 -8.00 -6.59
C THR A 209 -15.96 -7.27 -7.89
N ASN A 210 -17.15 -6.68 -7.96
CA ASN A 210 -17.73 -6.11 -9.16
C ASN A 210 -18.75 -5.01 -8.81
N VAL A 211 -18.35 -4.06 -7.97
CA VAL A 211 -19.11 -2.84 -7.72
C VAL A 211 -19.00 -1.94 -8.95
N ARG A 212 -20.10 -1.29 -9.33
CA ARG A 212 -20.18 -0.45 -10.53
C ARG A 212 -20.71 0.95 -10.27
N PHE A 213 -21.32 1.14 -9.10
CA PHE A 213 -21.97 2.38 -8.72
C PHE A 213 -21.54 2.75 -7.31
N VAL A 214 -21.15 4.01 -7.14
CA VAL A 214 -20.93 4.62 -5.83
C VAL A 214 -21.92 5.76 -5.71
N ARG A 215 -22.67 5.79 -4.61
CA ARG A 215 -23.59 6.87 -4.27
C ARG A 215 -23.03 7.64 -3.08
N VAL A 216 -23.03 8.96 -3.21
CA VAL A 216 -22.69 9.92 -2.16
C VAL A 216 -23.94 10.67 -1.78
N ILE A 217 -24.23 10.76 -0.49
CA ILE A 217 -25.44 11.40 0.05
C ILE A 217 -25.00 12.39 1.12
N ASP A 218 -25.30 13.66 0.90
CA ASP A 218 -25.05 14.74 1.84
C ASP A 218 -25.62 14.45 3.23
N VAL A 219 -24.82 14.75 4.26
CA VAL A 219 -25.28 14.81 5.64
C VAL A 219 -25.96 16.16 5.87
N ILE A 220 -27.20 16.14 6.37
CA ILE A 220 -27.82 17.36 6.88
C ILE A 220 -27.18 17.67 8.24
N GLY A 221 -26.31 18.68 8.27
CA GLY A 221 -25.48 19.08 9.42
C GLY A 221 -26.19 19.60 10.66
N ASP A 222 -27.52 19.66 10.67
CA ASP A 222 -28.31 20.16 11.80
C ASP A 222 -28.48 19.14 12.95
N GLY A 223 -27.92 17.93 12.79
CA GLY A 223 -28.03 16.81 13.71
C GLY A 223 -29.29 15.96 13.52
N SER A 224 -30.10 16.21 12.49
CA SER A 224 -31.22 15.33 12.12
C SER A 224 -30.77 14.04 11.45
N THR A 225 -29.57 14.05 10.87
CA THR A 225 -28.89 12.91 10.28
C THR A 225 -28.18 12.10 11.37
N LEU A 226 -28.31 10.77 11.35
CA LEU A 226 -27.83 9.88 12.43
C LEU A 226 -26.85 8.81 11.97
N ASP A 227 -25.79 8.60 12.73
CA ASP A 227 -24.80 7.53 12.52
C ASP A 227 -25.36 6.12 12.79
N GLY A 228 -24.55 5.07 12.61
CA GLY A 228 -24.96 3.67 12.83
C GLY A 228 -25.32 3.35 14.28
N GLY A 229 -24.79 4.12 15.24
CA GLY A 229 -25.11 4.07 16.67
C GLY A 229 -26.35 4.88 17.08
N GLY A 230 -26.90 5.68 16.16
CA GLY A 230 -28.00 6.61 16.41
C GLY A 230 -27.58 7.96 17.02
N ASN A 231 -26.29 8.31 16.98
CA ASN A 231 -25.80 9.64 17.35
C ASN A 231 -26.06 10.64 16.23
N ALA A 232 -26.31 11.89 16.60
CA ALA A 232 -26.46 12.98 15.65
C ALA A 232 -25.12 13.28 14.96
N ILE A 233 -25.16 13.49 13.64
CA ILE A 233 -24.02 13.93 12.85
C ILE A 233 -24.15 15.43 12.61
N TYR A 234 -23.09 16.17 12.94
CA TYR A 234 -23.00 17.61 12.72
C TYR A 234 -21.82 17.91 11.81
N ASP A 235 -22.03 18.78 10.84
CA ASP A 235 -21.03 19.44 9.99
C ASP A 235 -21.54 20.89 9.74
N PRO A 236 -20.81 21.76 9.00
CA PRO A 236 -21.17 23.17 8.88
C PRO A 236 -22.62 23.39 8.41
N TYR A 237 -23.47 23.95 9.27
CA TYR A 237 -24.88 24.19 8.97
C TYR A 237 -25.39 25.50 9.60
N ALA A 238 -26.25 26.30 8.94
CA ALA A 238 -26.81 26.11 7.60
C ALA A 238 -25.95 26.78 6.51
N THR A 239 -25.77 26.13 5.37
CA THR A 239 -25.02 26.65 4.21
C THR A 239 -25.95 27.20 3.13
N THR A 240 -26.62 28.33 3.42
CA THR A 240 -27.74 28.86 2.62
C THR A 240 -27.31 29.56 1.31
N PHE A 241 -26.57 28.88 0.45
CA PHE A 241 -26.07 29.38 -0.83
C PHE A 241 -25.97 28.28 -1.88
N ALA A 242 -25.70 28.66 -3.13
CA ALA A 242 -25.78 27.75 -4.28
C ALA A 242 -24.81 26.56 -4.23
N GLY A 243 -23.72 26.70 -3.47
CA GLY A 243 -22.73 25.65 -3.23
C GLY A 243 -22.71 25.16 -1.79
N GLY A 244 -23.86 25.12 -1.11
CA GLY A 244 -23.96 24.52 0.22
C GLY A 244 -24.06 23.00 0.18
N GLY A 245 -23.82 22.37 1.33
CA GLY A 245 -23.72 20.91 1.49
C GLY A 245 -22.47 20.34 0.80
N PHE A 246 -22.38 19.01 0.79
CA PHE A 246 -21.22 18.27 0.31
C PHE A 246 -20.78 18.64 -1.10
N ASP A 247 -19.55 19.13 -1.22
CA ASP A 247 -18.95 19.60 -2.46
C ASP A 247 -18.09 18.49 -3.11
N LEU A 248 -18.75 17.53 -3.75
CA LEU A 248 -18.04 16.41 -4.39
C LEU A 248 -17.15 16.89 -5.53
N GLU A 249 -15.86 16.56 -5.48
CA GLU A 249 -14.91 16.82 -6.57
C GLU A 249 -14.75 15.57 -7.46
N ALA A 250 -14.43 14.42 -6.88
CA ALA A 250 -14.21 13.19 -7.64
C ALA A 250 -14.38 11.94 -6.79
N ILE A 251 -14.52 10.79 -7.46
CA ILE A 251 -14.38 9.47 -6.83
C ILE A 251 -13.36 8.68 -7.65
N GLY A 252 -12.26 8.32 -7.00
CA GLY A 252 -11.19 7.52 -7.58
C GLY A 252 -11.23 6.08 -7.06
N VAL A 253 -10.87 5.12 -7.90
CA VAL A 253 -10.82 3.69 -7.59
C VAL A 253 -9.37 3.31 -7.32
N ILE A 254 -9.10 2.65 -6.20
CA ILE A 254 -7.80 2.09 -5.85
C ILE A 254 -7.69 0.67 -6.43
N HIS A 255 -8.73 -0.16 -6.21
CA HIS A 255 -8.77 -1.55 -6.67
C HIS A 255 -9.84 -1.78 -7.74
N VAL A 256 -9.42 -2.13 -8.96
CA VAL A 256 -10.30 -2.44 -10.09
C VAL A 256 -10.54 -3.96 -10.24
N PRO A 257 -11.74 -4.40 -10.69
CA PRO A 257 -12.01 -5.79 -11.02
C PRO A 257 -11.06 -6.31 -12.10
N GLU A 258 -10.41 -7.45 -11.84
CA GLU A 258 -9.57 -8.09 -12.86
C GLU A 258 -10.40 -8.54 -14.08
N PRO A 259 -9.88 -8.40 -15.32
CA PRO A 259 -10.62 -8.76 -16.52
C PRO A 259 -11.00 -10.26 -16.56
N ALA A 260 -12.31 -10.53 -16.62
CA ALA A 260 -12.88 -11.88 -16.56
C ALA A 260 -12.55 -12.79 -17.78
N ILE A 261 -11.73 -13.81 -17.58
CA ILE A 261 -12.11 -15.26 -17.56
C ILE A 261 -12.79 -15.87 -18.83
N TRP A 262 -12.71 -15.31 -20.04
CA TRP A 262 -13.29 -15.99 -21.22
C TRP A 262 -12.61 -17.32 -21.60
N LEU A 263 -11.30 -17.48 -21.33
CA LEU A 263 -10.56 -18.71 -21.65
C LEU A 263 -10.91 -19.89 -20.72
N GLY A 264 -11.16 -19.61 -19.42
CA GLY A 264 -11.51 -20.63 -18.43
C GLY A 264 -12.93 -21.19 -18.63
N LEU A 265 -13.88 -20.31 -18.97
CA LEU A 265 -15.27 -20.70 -19.28
C LEU A 265 -15.37 -21.54 -20.56
N ALA A 266 -14.57 -21.24 -21.59
CA ALA A 266 -14.54 -22.01 -22.83
C ALA A 266 -14.06 -23.46 -22.59
N VAL A 267 -13.07 -23.66 -21.72
CA VAL A 267 -12.55 -25.00 -21.36
C VAL A 267 -13.53 -25.74 -20.45
N GLY A 268 -14.18 -25.06 -19.50
CA GLY A 268 -15.25 -25.64 -18.66
C GLY A 268 -16.48 -26.10 -19.47
N ALA A 269 -16.88 -25.31 -20.47
CA ALA A 269 -17.94 -25.68 -21.41
C ALA A 269 -17.53 -26.85 -22.32
N PHE A 270 -16.26 -26.93 -22.72
CA PHE A 270 -15.72 -28.06 -23.50
C PHE A 270 -15.70 -29.37 -22.68
N ALA A 271 -15.33 -29.31 -21.40
CA ALA A 271 -15.40 -30.45 -20.50
C ALA A 271 -16.86 -30.92 -20.25
N LEU A 272 -17.81 -29.98 -20.14
CA LEU A 272 -19.24 -30.27 -20.02
C LEU A 272 -19.81 -30.95 -21.28
N THR A 273 -19.44 -30.49 -22.49
CA THR A 273 -19.93 -31.08 -23.76
C THR A 273 -19.37 -32.48 -24.02
N VAL A 274 -18.12 -32.77 -23.65
CA VAL A 274 -17.55 -34.13 -23.68
C VAL A 274 -18.25 -35.05 -22.67
N SER A 275 -18.56 -34.55 -21.47
CA SER A 275 -19.32 -35.31 -20.47
C SER A 275 -20.76 -35.59 -20.91
N HIS A 276 -21.41 -34.66 -21.63
CA HIS A 276 -22.77 -34.83 -22.15
C HIS A 276 -22.84 -35.75 -23.38
N ARG A 277 -21.85 -35.73 -24.29
CA ARG A 277 -21.78 -36.68 -25.42
C ARG A 277 -21.57 -38.12 -24.97
N SER A 278 -20.89 -38.35 -23.85
CA SER A 278 -20.75 -39.68 -23.25
C SER A 278 -22.06 -40.25 -22.66
N ARG A 279 -23.12 -39.44 -22.51
CA ARG A 279 -24.47 -39.92 -22.13
C ARG A 279 -25.24 -40.53 -23.30
N SER A 280 -24.85 -40.20 -24.55
CA SER A 280 -25.53 -40.64 -25.77
C SER A 280 -25.13 -42.05 -26.22
N LEU A 281 -23.93 -42.52 -25.84
CA LEU A 281 -23.44 -43.84 -26.20
C LEU A 281 -23.44 -44.76 -24.98
N ARG A 282 -24.62 -45.30 -24.66
CA ARG A 282 -24.72 -46.47 -23.79
C ARG A 282 -24.45 -47.72 -24.63
N SER A 283 -23.25 -48.28 -24.50
CA SER A 283 -23.05 -49.72 -24.72
C SER A 283 -22.76 -50.38 -23.36
N PRO A 284 -23.41 -51.52 -23.03
CA PRO A 284 -23.33 -52.08 -21.70
C PRO A 284 -22.28 -53.20 -21.64
N THR A 285 -21.01 -52.90 -21.43
CA THR A 285 -20.05 -53.92 -20.96
C THR A 285 -18.84 -53.31 -20.25
N CYS A 286 -18.53 -53.89 -19.08
CA CYS A 286 -17.28 -53.82 -18.29
C CYS A 286 -16.71 -52.42 -17.97
N GLY A 287 -16.59 -51.97 -16.73
CA GLY A 287 -16.14 -52.73 -15.57
C GLY A 287 -14.84 -52.14 -14.98
N LEU A 288 -14.75 -50.81 -14.87
CA LEU A 288 -13.83 -50.13 -13.94
C LEU A 288 -14.62 -49.03 -13.24
N SER A 289 -14.59 -49.02 -11.90
CA SER A 289 -15.40 -48.13 -11.08
C SER A 289 -15.03 -46.66 -11.31
N ARG A 290 -16.06 -45.86 -11.60
CA ARG A 290 -16.07 -44.42 -11.87
C ARG A 290 -15.47 -43.45 -10.82
N PRO A 291 -15.09 -43.81 -9.57
CA PRO A 291 -14.44 -42.86 -8.66
C PRO A 291 -12.97 -42.53 -9.00
N ALA A 292 -12.24 -43.46 -9.65
CA ALA A 292 -10.78 -43.33 -9.83
C ALA A 292 -10.37 -42.24 -10.83
N ILE A 293 -11.18 -41.99 -11.86
CA ILE A 293 -10.86 -41.02 -12.93
C ILE A 293 -11.14 -39.58 -12.49
N THR A 294 -12.10 -39.36 -11.58
CA THR A 294 -12.46 -38.01 -11.12
C THR A 294 -11.51 -37.48 -10.04
N ILE A 295 -10.99 -38.37 -9.19
CA ILE A 295 -9.99 -38.01 -8.17
C ILE A 295 -8.62 -37.74 -8.81
N ALA A 296 -8.25 -38.50 -9.85
CA ALA A 296 -7.03 -38.25 -10.62
C ALA A 296 -7.06 -36.91 -11.39
N ALA A 297 -8.24 -36.49 -11.89
CA ALA A 297 -8.40 -35.20 -12.56
C ALA A 297 -8.37 -34.00 -11.60
N LEU A 298 -8.89 -34.14 -10.36
CA LEU A 298 -8.77 -33.10 -9.33
C LEU A 298 -7.35 -32.97 -8.77
N LEU A 299 -6.66 -34.09 -8.54
CA LEU A 299 -5.26 -34.09 -8.08
C LEU A 299 -4.29 -33.59 -9.16
N ALA A 300 -4.61 -33.80 -10.44
CA ALA A 300 -3.87 -33.19 -11.54
C ALA A 300 -4.16 -31.68 -11.67
N PHE A 301 -5.30 -31.18 -11.19
CA PHE A 301 -5.70 -29.77 -11.29
C PHE A 301 -5.10 -28.89 -10.18
N CYS A 302 -4.95 -29.40 -8.95
CA CYS A 302 -4.17 -28.73 -7.90
C CYS A 302 -2.68 -28.56 -8.24
N ALA A 303 -2.18 -29.26 -9.25
CA ALA A 303 -0.78 -29.17 -9.69
C ALA A 303 -0.54 -28.12 -10.79
N ILE A 304 -1.58 -27.45 -11.32
CA ILE A 304 -1.46 -26.51 -12.47
C ILE A 304 -1.78 -25.05 -12.13
N ALA A 305 -2.38 -24.78 -10.97
CA ALA A 305 -2.56 -23.43 -10.46
C ALA A 305 -1.46 -23.15 -9.43
N SER A 306 -0.26 -22.85 -9.90
CA SER A 306 0.81 -22.35 -9.01
C SER A 306 0.39 -20.97 -8.49
N PRO A 307 0.55 -20.61 -7.21
CA PRO A 307 0.40 -19.20 -6.79
C PRO A 307 1.31 -18.33 -7.69
N VAL A 308 0.83 -17.16 -8.14
CA VAL A 308 1.73 -16.11 -8.65
C VAL A 308 2.49 -15.66 -7.41
N ALA A 309 3.67 -16.24 -7.23
CA ALA A 309 4.56 -15.86 -6.17
C ALA A 309 5.17 -14.50 -6.52
N ALA A 310 5.56 -13.73 -5.50
CA ALA A 310 6.43 -12.58 -5.72
C ALA A 310 7.60 -13.03 -6.59
N LEU A 311 7.93 -12.23 -7.61
CA LEU A 311 9.21 -12.38 -8.28
C LEU A 311 10.28 -12.06 -7.24
N THR A 312 11.19 -13.00 -7.02
CA THR A 312 12.27 -12.84 -6.05
C THR A 312 13.58 -13.24 -6.71
N ALA A 313 14.44 -12.25 -6.98
CA ALA A 313 15.78 -12.49 -7.49
C ALA A 313 16.73 -12.70 -6.30
N THR A 314 17.22 -13.94 -6.17
CA THR A 314 18.15 -14.38 -5.11
C THR A 314 19.50 -14.84 -5.67
N PHE A 315 19.65 -14.90 -7.00
CA PHE A 315 20.85 -15.33 -7.73
C PHE A 315 21.30 -16.79 -7.49
N ASP A 316 20.83 -17.46 -6.44
CA ASP A 316 21.11 -18.86 -6.15
C ASP A 316 20.57 -19.81 -7.24
N ASP A 317 19.50 -19.42 -7.92
CA ASP A 317 18.89 -20.16 -9.04
C ASP A 317 19.80 -20.27 -10.27
N LEU A 318 20.82 -19.42 -10.38
CA LEU A 318 21.84 -19.49 -11.42
C LEU A 318 22.80 -20.67 -11.25
N GLY A 319 22.85 -21.29 -10.07
CA GLY A 319 23.65 -22.50 -9.82
C GLY A 319 25.17 -22.27 -9.93
N LEU A 320 25.64 -21.06 -9.63
CA LEU A 320 27.06 -20.72 -9.65
C LEU A 320 27.82 -21.52 -8.59
N GLY A 321 29.01 -22.03 -8.95
CA GLY A 321 29.90 -22.68 -7.99
C GLY A 321 30.49 -21.65 -7.01
N PRO A 322 31.14 -22.09 -5.92
CA PRO A 322 31.84 -21.18 -5.00
C PRO A 322 32.91 -20.35 -5.73
N ASN A 323 33.04 -19.07 -5.37
CA ASN A 323 33.99 -18.14 -5.98
C ASN A 323 33.88 -18.07 -7.52
N SER A 324 32.65 -18.01 -8.03
CA SER A 324 32.36 -17.93 -9.47
C SER A 324 31.64 -16.62 -9.79
N ILE A 325 31.76 -16.20 -11.05
CA ILE A 325 31.15 -14.96 -11.56
C ILE A 325 30.42 -15.22 -12.87
N LEU A 326 29.35 -14.48 -13.11
CA LEU A 326 28.68 -14.33 -14.39
C LEU A 326 28.62 -12.84 -14.73
N ASN A 327 29.62 -12.37 -15.46
CA ASN A 327 29.87 -10.94 -15.74
C ASN A 327 29.51 -10.50 -17.16
N GLY A 328 28.78 -11.34 -17.91
CA GLY A 328 28.42 -11.04 -19.30
C GLY A 328 29.47 -11.45 -20.35
N SER A 329 30.56 -12.12 -19.96
CA SER A 329 31.59 -12.63 -20.91
C SER A 329 31.07 -13.58 -21.99
N THR A 330 29.85 -14.11 -21.83
CA THR A 330 29.13 -14.89 -22.85
C THR A 330 28.51 -14.03 -23.95
N LEU A 331 28.55 -12.69 -23.83
CA LEU A 331 27.96 -11.70 -24.73
C LEU A 331 26.43 -11.86 -24.90
N ALA A 332 25.77 -12.34 -23.85
CA ALA A 332 24.31 -12.52 -23.82
C ALA A 332 23.53 -11.22 -23.55
N GLY A 333 24.22 -10.15 -23.14
CA GLY A 333 23.60 -8.85 -22.81
C GLY A 333 22.92 -8.81 -21.44
N GLY A 334 22.99 -9.90 -20.66
CA GLY A 334 22.39 -10.02 -19.34
C GLY A 334 22.15 -11.47 -18.95
N TYR A 335 21.41 -11.66 -17.85
CA TYR A 335 20.94 -12.95 -17.38
C TYR A 335 19.61 -12.80 -16.64
N GLU A 336 18.87 -13.89 -16.51
CA GLU A 336 17.59 -13.91 -15.78
C GLU A 336 17.75 -14.63 -14.45
N THR A 337 17.25 -14.03 -13.37
CA THR A 337 17.11 -14.65 -12.03
C THR A 337 15.81 -14.16 -11.42
N GLY A 338 15.06 -15.05 -10.77
CA GLY A 338 13.75 -14.69 -10.20
C GLY A 338 12.74 -14.15 -11.22
N SER A 339 12.87 -14.52 -12.50
CA SER A 339 12.11 -13.99 -13.65
C SER A 339 12.31 -12.50 -13.95
N LEU A 340 13.40 -11.91 -13.42
CA LEU A 340 13.85 -10.56 -13.71
C LEU A 340 15.11 -10.62 -14.57
N PHE A 341 15.20 -9.78 -15.58
CA PHE A 341 16.34 -9.74 -16.48
C PHE A 341 17.32 -8.63 -16.08
N PHE A 342 18.51 -9.03 -15.63
CA PHE A 342 19.59 -8.16 -15.22
C PHE A 342 20.51 -7.89 -16.41
N GLN A 343 20.51 -6.66 -16.90
CA GLN A 343 21.28 -6.28 -18.10
C GLN A 343 22.76 -6.12 -17.79
N ASN A 344 23.60 -6.50 -18.75
CA ASN A 344 25.02 -6.17 -18.75
C ASN A 344 25.55 -5.92 -20.16
N ASP A 345 26.62 -5.15 -20.22
CA ASP A 345 27.43 -5.00 -21.42
C ASP A 345 28.86 -5.43 -21.10
N TYR A 346 29.42 -6.32 -21.91
CA TYR A 346 30.75 -6.87 -21.68
C TYR A 346 31.68 -6.55 -22.84
N ASN A 347 32.81 -5.94 -22.51
CA ASN A 347 33.86 -5.59 -23.45
C ASN A 347 35.01 -6.61 -23.38
N ALA A 348 35.00 -7.55 -24.32
CA ALA A 348 36.04 -8.59 -24.42
C ALA A 348 37.45 -8.06 -24.73
N THR A 349 37.59 -6.81 -25.21
CA THR A 349 38.92 -6.22 -25.47
C THR A 349 39.59 -5.79 -24.17
N TYR A 350 38.81 -5.30 -23.22
CA TYR A 350 39.31 -4.77 -21.95
C TYR A 350 39.05 -5.70 -20.76
N ASP A 351 38.38 -6.83 -20.99
CA ASP A 351 37.94 -7.76 -19.94
C ASP A 351 37.17 -7.04 -18.83
N SER A 352 36.22 -6.20 -19.24
CA SER A 352 35.43 -5.33 -18.37
C SER A 352 33.95 -5.47 -18.67
N PHE A 353 33.11 -5.26 -17.68
CA PHE A 353 31.65 -5.18 -17.85
C PHE A 353 31.13 -3.80 -17.46
N THR A 354 29.87 -3.51 -17.76
CA THR A 354 28.99 -2.55 -17.09
C THR A 354 27.63 -3.21 -16.90
N GLY A 355 26.76 -2.67 -16.04
CA GLY A 355 25.52 -3.35 -15.68
C GLY A 355 25.74 -4.31 -14.52
N PHE A 356 25.14 -5.49 -14.63
CA PHE A 356 25.10 -6.47 -13.56
C PHE A 356 25.97 -7.69 -13.83
N ALA A 357 26.69 -8.13 -12.81
CA ALA A 357 27.30 -9.45 -12.72
C ALA A 357 26.66 -10.23 -11.57
N ALA A 358 26.50 -11.55 -11.70
CA ALA A 358 26.18 -12.40 -10.55
C ALA A 358 27.49 -12.96 -9.96
N SER A 359 27.59 -13.06 -8.64
CA SER A 359 28.81 -13.47 -7.96
C SER A 359 28.51 -14.37 -6.76
N THR A 360 29.46 -15.25 -6.44
CA THR A 360 29.51 -16.04 -5.19
C THR A 360 30.86 -15.85 -4.48
N THR A 361 31.60 -14.79 -4.80
CA THR A 361 32.88 -14.49 -4.18
C THR A 361 32.68 -13.91 -2.79
N THR A 362 33.56 -14.28 -1.86
CA THR A 362 33.39 -14.01 -0.42
C THR A 362 34.56 -13.21 0.18
N ASP A 363 35.49 -12.74 -0.64
CA ASP A 363 36.64 -11.98 -0.17
C ASP A 363 36.20 -10.56 0.22
N ASN A 364 35.95 -10.35 1.51
CA ASN A 364 35.60 -9.06 2.06
C ASN A 364 36.79 -8.27 2.64
N THR A 365 38.02 -8.64 2.30
CA THR A 365 39.23 -8.06 2.92
C THR A 365 40.22 -7.47 1.94
N THR A 366 40.27 -7.95 0.69
CA THR A 366 41.25 -7.47 -0.28
C THR A 366 40.80 -6.14 -0.91
N PRO A 367 41.60 -5.06 -0.80
CA PRO A 367 41.27 -3.78 -1.43
C PRO A 367 41.57 -3.77 -2.94
N GLY A 368 40.89 -2.88 -3.66
CA GLY A 368 41.18 -2.56 -5.05
C GLY A 368 40.34 -3.31 -6.09
N TYR A 369 40.46 -2.84 -7.33
CA TYR A 369 39.71 -3.34 -8.51
C TYR A 369 39.80 -4.86 -8.75
N GLY A 370 40.89 -5.50 -8.31
CA GLY A 370 41.03 -6.96 -8.39
C GLY A 370 39.94 -7.74 -7.64
N ASN A 371 39.25 -7.08 -6.69
CA ASN A 371 38.17 -7.64 -5.88
C ASN A 371 36.79 -7.03 -6.20
N GLN A 372 36.56 -6.62 -7.45
CA GLN A 372 35.34 -5.93 -7.88
C GLN A 372 34.04 -6.77 -7.79
N PHE A 373 34.12 -8.08 -7.55
CA PHE A 373 32.97 -8.99 -7.55
C PHE A 373 32.52 -9.43 -6.15
N SER A 374 33.25 -9.06 -5.09
CA SER A 374 32.88 -9.41 -3.71
C SER A 374 32.10 -8.29 -3.04
N ASN A 375 31.26 -8.65 -2.07
CA ASN A 375 30.57 -7.70 -1.21
C ASN A 375 31.20 -7.65 0.19
N ILE A 376 31.04 -6.53 0.89
CA ILE A 376 31.72 -6.29 2.18
C ILE A 376 31.25 -7.22 3.31
N THR A 377 30.06 -7.80 3.19
CA THR A 377 29.53 -8.75 4.18
C THR A 377 30.20 -10.13 4.08
N GLY A 378 30.75 -10.46 2.90
CA GLY A 378 31.41 -11.74 2.64
C GLY A 378 30.46 -12.90 2.30
N SER A 379 29.15 -12.65 2.16
CA SER A 379 28.15 -13.61 1.68
C SER A 379 26.97 -12.90 1.01
N GLY A 380 26.06 -13.64 0.37
CA GLY A 380 24.77 -13.09 -0.03
C GLY A 380 23.87 -12.79 1.18
N ALA A 381 22.76 -12.09 0.94
CA ALA A 381 21.83 -11.67 1.97
C ALA A 381 21.10 -12.89 2.58
N ALA A 382 20.78 -12.80 3.88
CA ALA A 382 20.26 -13.94 4.65
C ALA A 382 21.13 -15.22 4.60
N GLY A 383 22.41 -15.10 4.22
CA GLY A 383 23.35 -16.21 4.12
C GLY A 383 23.26 -17.02 2.82
N SER A 384 22.63 -16.46 1.76
CA SER A 384 22.67 -17.01 0.40
C SER A 384 24.10 -17.06 -0.14
N ALA A 385 24.30 -17.88 -1.19
CA ALA A 385 25.60 -18.02 -1.83
C ALA A 385 25.78 -17.00 -2.96
N GLY A 386 24.73 -16.76 -3.74
CA GLY A 386 24.70 -15.82 -4.85
C GLY A 386 24.25 -14.42 -4.43
N PHE A 387 24.74 -13.41 -5.16
CA PHE A 387 24.27 -12.03 -5.11
C PHE A 387 24.59 -11.32 -6.43
N GLY A 388 23.94 -10.20 -6.68
CA GLY A 388 24.22 -9.31 -7.80
C GLY A 388 25.28 -8.26 -7.45
N VAL A 389 26.12 -7.91 -8.41
CA VAL A 389 27.07 -6.79 -8.36
C VAL A 389 26.77 -5.87 -9.53
N ALA A 390 26.47 -4.61 -9.24
CA ALA A 390 26.26 -3.59 -10.24
C ALA A 390 27.51 -2.73 -10.42
N TYR A 391 27.79 -2.30 -11.65
CA TYR A 391 28.89 -1.39 -11.96
C TYR A 391 28.46 -0.30 -12.94
N LEU A 392 28.74 0.95 -12.57
CA LEU A 392 28.61 2.18 -13.34
C LEU A 392 27.16 2.57 -13.67
N THR A 393 26.47 1.72 -14.42
CA THR A 393 25.08 1.87 -14.87
C THR A 393 24.47 0.48 -14.90
N GLY A 394 23.17 0.33 -14.65
CA GLY A 394 22.52 -0.96 -14.84
C GLY A 394 21.02 -0.84 -14.96
N SER A 395 20.41 -1.82 -15.63
CA SER A 395 18.95 -1.96 -15.75
C SER A 395 18.50 -3.33 -15.30
N ILE A 396 17.43 -3.37 -14.51
CA ILE A 396 16.69 -4.59 -14.18
C ILE A 396 15.35 -4.49 -14.88
N VAL A 397 15.07 -5.44 -15.78
CA VAL A 397 13.90 -5.45 -16.65
C VAL A 397 12.93 -6.52 -16.17
N PHE A 398 11.70 -6.13 -15.86
CA PHE A 398 10.65 -7.02 -15.38
C PHE A 398 10.03 -7.83 -16.55
N PRO A 399 9.12 -8.79 -16.35
CA PRO A 399 8.41 -9.39 -17.48
C PRO A 399 7.24 -8.51 -17.97
N SER A 400 6.65 -7.73 -17.07
CA SER A 400 5.65 -6.67 -17.27
C SER A 400 5.80 -5.64 -16.15
N GLU A 401 5.01 -4.56 -16.11
CA GLU A 401 4.95 -3.71 -14.92
C GLU A 401 4.64 -4.53 -13.66
N HIS A 402 5.42 -4.31 -12.60
CA HIS A 402 5.24 -4.91 -11.28
C HIS A 402 5.49 -3.84 -10.21
N ALA A 403 4.70 -3.87 -9.14
CA ALA A 403 5.05 -3.11 -7.94
C ALA A 403 6.26 -3.79 -7.25
N VAL A 404 7.29 -2.99 -6.95
CA VAL A 404 8.51 -3.48 -6.32
C VAL A 404 8.47 -3.15 -4.84
N ARG A 405 8.56 -4.17 -3.99
CA ARG A 405 8.61 -3.95 -2.54
C ARG A 405 9.97 -3.38 -2.13
N GLY A 406 11.04 -3.95 -2.67
CA GLY A 406 12.40 -3.51 -2.38
C GLY A 406 13.43 -4.59 -2.66
N ALA A 407 14.66 -4.34 -2.23
CA ALA A 407 15.75 -5.29 -2.28
C ALA A 407 16.74 -5.04 -1.14
N GLU A 408 17.59 -6.02 -0.88
CA GLU A 408 18.73 -5.89 0.02
C GLU A 408 19.91 -5.30 -0.75
N PHE A 409 20.58 -4.32 -0.15
CA PHE A 409 21.73 -3.65 -0.72
C PHE A 409 22.89 -3.60 0.27
N THR A 410 24.11 -3.58 -0.25
CA THR A 410 25.32 -3.32 0.54
C THR A 410 26.44 -2.81 -0.36
N ASN A 411 27.54 -2.34 0.24
CA ASN A 411 28.72 -1.98 -0.53
C ASN A 411 29.42 -3.21 -1.09
N THR A 412 30.02 -3.07 -2.28
CA THR A 412 31.07 -4.03 -2.68
C THR A 412 32.28 -3.87 -1.79
N THR A 413 33.08 -4.93 -1.65
CA THR A 413 34.33 -4.87 -0.87
C THR A 413 35.25 -3.78 -1.41
N TYR A 414 35.36 -3.67 -2.73
CA TYR A 414 36.18 -2.62 -3.34
C TYR A 414 35.70 -1.22 -2.96
N ALA A 415 34.41 -0.91 -3.12
CA ALA A 415 33.86 0.40 -2.79
C ALA A 415 33.99 0.71 -1.29
N ALA A 416 33.65 -0.25 -0.41
CA ALA A 416 33.73 -0.08 1.03
C ALA A 416 35.17 0.22 1.50
N LEU A 417 36.14 -0.58 1.06
CA LEU A 417 37.54 -0.40 1.46
C LEU A 417 38.14 0.88 0.87
N SER A 418 37.74 1.25 -0.36
CA SER A 418 38.13 2.51 -0.99
C SER A 418 37.62 3.72 -0.19
N MET A 419 36.35 3.72 0.22
CA MET A 419 35.81 4.79 1.07
C MET A 419 36.46 4.81 2.46
N ARG A 420 36.68 3.65 3.08
CA ARG A 420 37.23 3.54 4.43
C ARG A 420 38.69 3.95 4.52
N ASP A 421 39.52 3.49 3.58
CA ASP A 421 40.98 3.57 3.67
C ASP A 421 41.59 4.54 2.63
N GLY A 422 40.81 4.95 1.63
CA GLY A 422 41.31 5.61 0.41
C GLY A 422 42.08 4.66 -0.50
N ASP A 423 42.34 5.09 -1.74
CA ASP A 423 43.21 4.37 -2.66
C ASP A 423 44.00 5.32 -3.59
N ALA A 424 44.51 4.81 -4.70
CA ALA A 424 45.31 5.60 -5.64
C ALA A 424 44.48 6.66 -6.41
N PHE A 425 43.15 6.56 -6.38
CA PHE A 425 42.21 7.42 -7.10
C PHE A 425 41.22 8.09 -6.15
N ALA A 426 40.62 7.34 -5.23
CA ALA A 426 39.61 7.82 -4.29
C ALA A 426 40.24 8.26 -2.96
N LYS A 427 39.63 9.26 -2.33
CA LYS A 427 40.04 9.71 -0.99
C LYS A 427 39.33 8.88 0.10
N GLN A 428 39.95 8.82 1.27
CA GLN A 428 39.27 8.35 2.48
C GLN A 428 38.09 9.28 2.84
N PHE A 429 36.92 8.70 3.11
CA PHE A 429 35.73 9.41 3.59
C PHE A 429 35.93 9.89 5.03
N GLY A 430 35.47 11.10 5.35
CA GLY A 430 35.79 11.80 6.59
C GLY A 430 37.19 12.42 6.58
N GLY A 431 38.01 12.15 5.56
CA GLY A 431 39.38 12.65 5.48
C GLY A 431 40.26 12.16 6.64
N ALA A 432 41.41 12.81 6.84
CA ALA A 432 42.38 12.36 7.84
C ALA A 432 41.93 12.59 9.30
N THR A 433 40.96 13.49 9.54
CA THR A 433 40.46 13.84 10.88
C THR A 433 39.09 13.24 11.19
N GLY A 434 38.39 12.73 10.17
CA GLY A 434 37.00 12.28 10.27
C GLY A 434 35.97 13.38 10.00
N ASP A 435 36.38 14.62 9.73
CA ASP A 435 35.47 15.79 9.64
C ASP A 435 35.07 16.18 8.21
N ASP A 436 35.62 15.54 7.17
CA ASP A 436 35.24 15.87 5.80
C ASP A 436 33.81 15.36 5.51
N PRO A 437 32.86 16.24 5.10
CA PRO A 437 31.49 15.83 4.86
C PRO A 437 31.39 15.04 3.56
N ASP A 438 31.39 13.71 3.68
CA ASP A 438 31.35 12.80 2.54
C ASP A 438 30.09 11.96 2.46
N PHE A 439 29.72 11.53 1.26
CA PHE A 439 28.63 10.59 1.06
C PHE A 439 28.83 9.78 -0.22
N PHE A 440 28.23 8.60 -0.25
CA PHE A 440 28.12 7.78 -1.45
C PHE A 440 26.70 7.22 -1.51
N ARG A 441 26.00 7.46 -2.63
CA ARG A 441 24.62 6.98 -2.81
C ARG A 441 24.36 6.43 -4.19
N VAL A 442 23.47 5.44 -4.21
CA VAL A 442 22.87 4.89 -5.42
C VAL A 442 21.53 5.58 -5.66
N LEU A 443 21.27 5.98 -6.89
CA LEU A 443 19.98 6.50 -7.31
C LEU A 443 19.25 5.38 -8.06
N ILE A 444 18.10 4.96 -7.51
CA ILE A 444 17.27 3.89 -8.04
C ILE A 444 16.06 4.53 -8.69
N GLU A 445 16.00 4.52 -10.01
CA GLU A 445 14.93 5.17 -10.79
C GLU A 445 14.01 4.13 -11.41
N GLY A 446 12.70 4.30 -11.21
CA GLY A 446 11.67 3.46 -11.80
C GLY A 446 11.22 3.99 -13.16
N PHE A 447 10.91 3.09 -14.09
CA PHE A 447 10.34 3.43 -15.39
C PHE A 447 9.13 2.55 -15.70
N ASP A 448 8.08 3.15 -16.25
CA ASP A 448 6.85 2.47 -16.71
C ASP A 448 7.05 1.74 -18.07
N ASP A 449 6.04 1.03 -18.56
CA ASP A 449 6.04 0.31 -19.85
C ASP A 449 6.17 1.25 -21.07
N LEU A 450 5.94 2.55 -20.88
CA LEU A 450 6.09 3.59 -21.89
C LEU A 450 7.49 4.25 -21.85
N GLY A 451 8.31 3.91 -20.86
CA GLY A 451 9.65 4.45 -20.65
C GLY A 451 9.67 5.81 -19.94
N ASN A 452 8.59 6.23 -19.28
CA ASN A 452 8.56 7.41 -18.43
C ASN A 452 9.08 7.08 -17.04
N SER A 453 9.79 8.03 -16.43
CA SER A 453 10.24 7.89 -15.03
C SER A 453 9.03 7.93 -14.09
N THR A 454 8.94 6.96 -13.18
CA THR A 454 7.92 6.90 -12.12
C THR A 454 8.42 7.49 -10.80
N GLY A 455 9.71 7.81 -10.71
CA GLY A 455 10.33 8.39 -9.51
C GLY A 455 11.75 7.90 -9.29
N VAL A 456 12.43 8.53 -8.34
CA VAL A 456 13.81 8.18 -7.94
C VAL A 456 13.86 7.99 -6.43
N VAL A 457 14.36 6.84 -5.98
CA VAL A 457 14.66 6.55 -4.58
C VAL A 457 16.18 6.60 -4.36
N PRO A 458 16.69 7.56 -3.57
CA PRO A 458 18.11 7.60 -3.22
C PRO A 458 18.41 6.66 -2.05
N LEU A 459 19.42 5.80 -2.23
CA LEU A 459 19.96 4.90 -1.21
C LEU A 459 21.37 5.35 -0.81
N LEU A 460 21.57 5.75 0.44
CA LEU A 460 22.89 6.07 0.98
C LEU A 460 23.62 4.78 1.39
N LEU A 461 24.82 4.57 0.83
CA LEU A 461 25.72 3.48 1.20
C LEU A 461 26.88 3.97 2.08
N ALA A 462 27.07 5.28 2.20
CA ALA A 462 27.89 5.93 3.20
C ALA A 462 27.39 7.37 3.43
N ASP A 463 27.40 7.84 4.68
CA ASP A 463 27.10 9.23 5.03
C ASP A 463 27.97 9.68 6.21
N TYR A 464 28.84 10.65 5.95
CA TYR A 464 29.82 11.25 6.87
C TYR A 464 29.55 12.75 7.04
N ARG A 465 28.32 13.20 6.75
CA ARG A 465 27.96 14.63 6.78
C ARG A 465 27.46 15.08 8.15
N PHE A 466 27.48 14.22 9.16
CA PHE A 466 26.97 14.56 10.48
C PHE A 466 27.93 15.51 11.19
N ALA A 467 27.38 16.43 11.99
CA ALA A 467 28.21 17.32 12.81
C ALA A 467 28.87 16.58 14.00
N ASP A 468 28.31 15.43 14.38
CA ASP A 468 28.87 14.49 15.33
C ASP A 468 29.32 13.25 14.56
N ASN A 469 30.62 13.13 14.32
CA ASN A 469 31.21 12.06 13.49
C ASN A 469 30.96 10.66 14.07
N SER A 470 30.46 10.53 15.31
CA SER A 470 30.04 9.23 15.85
C SER A 470 28.75 8.70 15.20
N LEU A 471 28.03 9.55 14.46
CA LEU A 471 26.85 9.19 13.66
C LEU A 471 27.20 8.85 12.21
N ASP A 472 28.45 9.08 11.79
CA ASP A 472 28.91 8.72 10.46
C ASP A 472 28.84 7.21 10.26
N TYR A 473 28.45 6.78 9.06
CA TYR A 473 28.33 5.37 8.77
C TYR A 473 28.79 5.01 7.36
N LEU A 474 29.32 3.79 7.28
CA LEU A 474 29.57 3.04 6.06
C LEU A 474 28.70 1.79 6.13
N VAL A 475 27.91 1.51 5.11
CA VAL A 475 27.06 0.31 5.07
C VAL A 475 27.96 -0.92 4.87
N GLU A 476 28.15 -1.69 5.94
CA GLU A 476 28.92 -2.94 5.97
C GLU A 476 28.05 -4.19 6.21
N ASP A 477 26.75 -4.01 6.35
CA ASP A 477 25.73 -5.06 6.44
C ASP A 477 24.77 -4.99 5.23
N TRP A 478 23.94 -6.01 5.05
CA TRP A 478 22.80 -5.95 4.11
C TRP A 478 21.70 -5.08 4.71
N ILE A 479 21.26 -4.08 3.95
CA ILE A 479 20.15 -3.20 4.31
C ILE A 479 19.03 -3.28 3.28
N PHE A 480 17.80 -3.38 3.77
CA PHE A 480 16.63 -3.37 2.91
C PHE A 480 16.28 -1.95 2.51
N GLN A 481 16.25 -1.66 1.21
CA GLN A 481 15.71 -0.42 0.67
C GLN A 481 14.29 -0.67 0.17
N ASP A 482 13.33 0.01 0.79
CA ASP A 482 11.96 0.06 0.33
C ASP A 482 11.88 0.84 -0.99
N LEU A 483 11.17 0.28 -1.97
CA LEU A 483 11.02 0.85 -3.30
C LEU A 483 9.55 1.07 -3.67
N THR A 484 8.62 0.95 -2.72
CA THR A 484 7.18 1.00 -3.04
C THR A 484 6.75 2.36 -3.56
N SER A 485 7.46 3.43 -3.19
CA SER A 485 7.22 4.78 -3.69
C SER A 485 7.47 4.94 -5.20
N LEU A 486 8.09 3.96 -5.86
CA LEU A 486 8.25 3.93 -7.33
C LEU A 486 6.97 3.46 -8.04
N GLY A 487 5.97 2.95 -7.31
CA GLY A 487 4.77 2.36 -7.88
C GLY A 487 5.06 1.09 -8.69
N ALA A 488 4.23 0.83 -9.70
CA ALA A 488 4.47 -0.23 -10.66
C ALA A 488 5.53 0.21 -11.68
N VAL A 489 6.55 -0.62 -11.88
CA VAL A 489 7.65 -0.33 -12.81
C VAL A 489 7.89 -1.48 -13.75
N ARG A 490 8.23 -1.15 -14.99
CA ARG A 490 8.69 -2.06 -16.01
C ARG A 490 10.19 -2.28 -15.98
N GLU A 491 10.93 -1.27 -15.53
CA GLU A 491 12.39 -1.25 -15.49
C GLU A 491 12.87 -0.44 -14.27
N LEU A 492 13.90 -0.94 -13.58
CA LEU A 492 14.68 -0.16 -12.62
C LEU A 492 16.03 0.20 -13.25
N ARG A 493 16.42 1.47 -13.19
CA ARG A 493 17.74 1.95 -13.62
C ARG A 493 18.54 2.49 -12.44
N PHE A 494 19.84 2.26 -12.49
CA PHE A 494 20.75 2.59 -11.40
C PHE A 494 21.84 3.55 -11.86
N SER A 495 22.06 4.59 -11.06
CA SER A 495 23.19 5.52 -11.20
C SER A 495 23.77 5.88 -9.84
N PHE A 496 24.84 6.66 -9.80
CA PHE A 496 25.59 6.97 -8.57
C PHE A 496 25.78 8.47 -8.40
N ASP A 497 25.86 8.87 -7.14
CA ASP A 497 26.23 10.22 -6.72
C ASP A 497 27.15 10.15 -5.49
N SER A 498 28.17 11.01 -5.43
CA SER A 498 29.23 10.96 -4.42
C SER A 498 29.79 12.36 -4.14
N SER A 499 30.32 12.56 -2.94
CA SER A 499 31.12 13.75 -2.61
C SER A 499 32.54 13.70 -3.19
N ASP A 500 33.10 12.51 -3.38
CA ASP A 500 34.46 12.33 -3.90
C ASP A 500 34.46 12.35 -5.44
N VAL A 501 34.53 13.57 -5.97
CA VAL A 501 34.48 13.86 -7.41
C VAL A 501 35.76 14.57 -7.86
N GLY A 502 36.44 13.99 -8.84
CA GLY A 502 37.61 14.57 -9.50
C GLY A 502 37.27 15.19 -10.86
N SER A 503 38.31 15.56 -11.63
CA SER A 503 38.14 16.17 -12.95
C SER A 503 37.53 15.24 -14.02
N PHE A 504 37.43 13.94 -13.73
CA PHE A 504 36.92 12.92 -14.66
C PHE A 504 35.62 12.26 -14.20
N GLY A 505 35.01 12.74 -13.11
CA GLY A 505 33.81 12.17 -12.51
C GLY A 505 34.04 11.70 -11.08
N ILE A 506 33.15 10.83 -10.60
CA ILE A 506 33.25 10.22 -9.27
C ILE A 506 34.54 9.39 -9.19
N ASN A 507 35.39 9.63 -8.19
CA ASN A 507 36.60 8.83 -7.96
C ASN A 507 36.27 7.55 -7.19
N THR A 508 35.27 7.60 -6.30
CA THR A 508 34.77 6.45 -5.56
C THR A 508 34.38 5.32 -6.53
N PRO A 509 34.76 4.06 -6.28
CA PRO A 509 34.34 2.95 -7.12
C PRO A 509 32.81 2.86 -7.20
N GLN A 510 32.26 3.04 -8.41
CA GLN A 510 30.82 3.06 -8.67
C GLN A 510 30.24 1.63 -8.73
N TYR A 511 30.30 0.94 -7.59
CA TYR A 511 29.84 -0.43 -7.43
C TYR A 511 28.93 -0.57 -6.20
N PHE A 512 27.88 -1.38 -6.31
CA PHE A 512 27.10 -1.85 -5.18
C PHE A 512 26.75 -3.33 -5.35
N ALA A 513 26.41 -4.00 -4.25
CA ALA A 513 25.86 -5.34 -4.27
C ALA A 513 24.36 -5.29 -3.95
N ILE A 514 23.59 -6.16 -4.61
CA ILE A 514 22.14 -6.29 -4.46
C ILE A 514 21.77 -7.77 -4.30
N ASP A 515 20.78 -8.05 -3.47
CA ASP A 515 20.21 -9.38 -3.32
C ASP A 515 18.73 -9.30 -2.92
N ASN A 516 18.01 -10.41 -3.01
CA ASN A 516 16.61 -10.54 -2.58
C ASN A 516 15.68 -9.43 -3.10
N LEU A 517 15.84 -9.03 -4.36
CA LEU A 517 14.88 -8.09 -4.98
C LEU A 517 13.54 -8.78 -5.10
N VAL A 518 12.54 -8.22 -4.43
CA VAL A 518 11.22 -8.83 -4.27
C VAL A 518 10.12 -7.90 -4.80
N THR A 519 9.29 -8.43 -5.69
CA THR A 519 8.06 -7.75 -6.11
C THR A 519 6.93 -8.04 -5.14
N ILE A 520 5.88 -7.24 -5.20
CA ILE A 520 4.62 -7.56 -4.54
C ILE A 520 3.94 -8.64 -5.42
N PRO A 521 3.55 -9.82 -4.86
CA PRO A 521 2.83 -10.83 -5.63
C PRO A 521 1.43 -10.33 -6.01
N GLU A 522 1.07 -10.47 -7.28
CA GLU A 522 -0.32 -10.34 -7.71
C GLU A 522 -1.12 -11.56 -7.21
N PRO A 523 -2.24 -11.41 -6.48
CA PRO A 523 -2.99 -12.54 -5.95
C PRO A 523 -3.58 -13.42 -7.08
N ASN A 524 -3.32 -14.73 -7.02
CA ASN A 524 -3.69 -15.64 -8.12
C ASN A 524 -5.16 -16.09 -8.06
N ALA A 525 -6.06 -15.28 -8.61
CA ALA A 525 -7.51 -15.48 -8.61
C ALA A 525 -7.98 -16.86 -9.16
N VAL A 526 -7.18 -17.50 -10.02
CA VAL A 526 -7.50 -18.78 -10.68
C VAL A 526 -7.47 -19.99 -9.73
N LEU A 527 -6.56 -20.01 -8.73
CA LEU A 527 -6.40 -21.13 -7.79
C LEU A 527 -7.60 -21.26 -6.85
N LEU A 528 -8.16 -20.13 -6.41
CA LEU A 528 -9.29 -20.09 -5.48
C LEU A 528 -10.61 -20.55 -6.13
N LEU A 529 -10.83 -20.19 -7.40
CA LEU A 529 -11.98 -20.63 -8.20
C LEU A 529 -11.94 -22.13 -8.54
N GLY A 530 -10.75 -22.68 -8.80
CA GLY A 530 -10.54 -24.10 -9.03
C GLY A 530 -10.92 -24.98 -7.83
N LEU A 531 -10.53 -24.55 -6.63
CA LEU A 531 -10.84 -25.24 -5.37
C LEU A 531 -12.34 -25.16 -5.02
N GLY A 532 -13.00 -24.04 -5.34
CA GLY A 532 -14.45 -23.85 -5.14
C GLY A 532 -15.31 -24.80 -5.98
N LEU A 533 -15.00 -24.95 -7.28
CA LEU A 533 -15.75 -25.82 -8.20
C LEU A 533 -15.52 -27.32 -7.93
N ALA A 534 -14.31 -27.68 -7.52
CA ALA A 534 -13.96 -29.01 -7.00
C ALA A 534 -14.79 -29.39 -5.76
N GLY A 535 -14.95 -28.46 -4.81
CA GLY A 535 -15.76 -28.66 -3.60
C GLY A 535 -17.25 -28.86 -3.89
N LEU A 536 -17.81 -28.16 -4.88
CA LEU A 536 -19.22 -28.27 -5.28
C LEU A 536 -19.56 -29.63 -5.92
N THR A 537 -18.65 -30.19 -6.72
CA THR A 537 -18.85 -31.52 -7.33
C THR A 537 -18.70 -32.68 -6.33
N TYR A 538 -17.85 -32.54 -5.31
CA TYR A 538 -17.74 -33.50 -4.19
C TYR A 538 -19.03 -33.53 -3.36
N ARG A 539 -19.63 -32.37 -3.08
CA ARG A 539 -20.90 -32.25 -2.34
C ARG A 539 -22.10 -32.84 -3.08
N GLN A 540 -22.21 -32.65 -4.39
CA GLN A 540 -23.33 -33.20 -5.17
C GLN A 540 -23.27 -34.73 -5.35
N ARG A 541 -22.10 -35.35 -5.22
CA ARG A 541 -21.93 -36.81 -5.30
C ARG A 541 -22.30 -37.56 -4.02
N ASN A 542 -22.10 -36.96 -2.85
CA ASN A 542 -22.43 -37.56 -1.55
C ASN A 542 -23.88 -37.33 -1.11
N ALA A 543 -24.64 -36.54 -1.87
CA ALA A 543 -26.05 -36.23 -1.62
C ALA A 543 -27.03 -37.08 -2.47
N ARG A 544 -26.57 -38.19 -3.07
CA ARG A 544 -27.42 -39.12 -3.85
C ARG A 544 -27.28 -40.56 -3.40
#